data_AF-A0A1M3CUL5-F1
#
_entry.id   AF-A0A1M3CUL5-F1
#
_cell.length_a   1.000
_cell.length_b   1.000
_cell.length_c   1.000
_cell.angle_alpha   90.00
_cell.angle_beta   90.00
_cell.angle_gamma   90.00
#
_symmetry.space_group_name_H-M   'P 1'
#
loop_
_entity.id
_entity.type
_entity.pdbx_description
1 polymer ?
#
loop_
_entity_poly.entity_id
_entity_poly.type
_entity_poly.pdbx_seq_one_letter_code
_entity_poly.pdbx_strand_id
1 'polypeptide(L)'
;MPIVLKNVTPQGEPLEVTYLPEKGMNMVSYKKGNIEIIDPSTAALFEERYAGLGALIGPHFHRKNPKIVPKIHDESLFPHIARVKAKGVQDPFSHGIGRYAPWKAEASEQAIKAVLTGKDEWNGVPLEQLEGQNFKMTFEAELLPDGLHIKMSIVSDLDSLVGLHYYYHLPQGKGVVQAEVRDTIRDHNSARSIPKDWNFNDQHVLIYPLNQETDCTFYPFPDPLKGIITLDTGVYQLKTVYESPSQENCWQLYHPHEASFVCIEPLSAQDPRHPHLTVSSLNVHLQIL
;
A
#
# COMPACT_ATOMS: atom_id res chain seq x y z
N MET A 1 12.02 -6.76 -16.09
CA MET A 1 11.13 -7.90 -16.44
C MET A 1 10.21 -8.16 -15.25
N PRO A 2 8.98 -8.66 -15.46
CA PRO A 2 8.13 -9.07 -14.34
C PRO A 2 8.76 -10.22 -13.56
N ILE A 3 8.59 -10.21 -12.24
CA ILE A 3 8.90 -11.34 -11.36
C ILE A 3 7.59 -12.01 -10.99
N VAL A 4 7.50 -13.32 -11.18
CA VAL A 4 6.30 -14.12 -10.88
C VAL A 4 6.64 -15.13 -9.79
N LEU A 5 6.02 -14.98 -8.62
CA LEU A 5 6.07 -15.96 -7.55
C LEU A 5 4.97 -17.00 -7.71
N LYS A 6 5.28 -18.27 -7.48
CA LYS A 6 4.36 -19.39 -7.64
C LYS A 6 4.41 -20.33 -6.43
N ASN A 7 3.24 -20.73 -5.96
CA ASN A 7 3.11 -21.80 -4.97
C ASN A 7 1.77 -22.52 -5.18
N VAL A 8 1.46 -23.47 -4.29
CA VAL A 8 0.19 -24.21 -4.31
C VAL A 8 -0.37 -24.22 -2.88
N THR A 9 -1.67 -23.99 -2.75
CA THR A 9 -2.37 -24.06 -1.45
C THR A 9 -2.35 -25.48 -0.88
N PRO A 10 -2.63 -25.68 0.42
CA PRO A 10 -2.82 -27.02 0.98
C PRO A 10 -3.92 -27.84 0.28
N GLN A 11 -4.85 -27.18 -0.40
CA GLN A 11 -5.93 -27.80 -1.17
C GLN A 11 -5.56 -28.11 -2.63
N GLY A 12 -4.34 -27.80 -3.06
CA GLY A 12 -3.87 -28.07 -4.42
C GLY A 12 -4.20 -26.96 -5.43
N GLU A 13 -4.67 -25.79 -4.98
CA GLU A 13 -4.97 -24.66 -5.88
C GLU A 13 -3.70 -23.85 -6.17
N PRO A 14 -3.46 -23.43 -7.42
CA PRO A 14 -2.33 -22.57 -7.75
C PRO A 14 -2.43 -21.21 -7.02
N LEU A 15 -1.30 -20.75 -6.48
CA LEU A 15 -1.11 -19.38 -6.02
C LEU A 15 -0.06 -18.70 -6.90
N GLU A 16 -0.35 -17.49 -7.37
CA GLU A 16 0.58 -16.73 -8.21
C GLU A 16 0.55 -15.24 -7.88
N VAL A 17 1.72 -14.61 -7.76
CA VAL A 17 1.85 -13.15 -7.55
C VAL A 17 2.83 -12.59 -8.57
N THR A 18 2.48 -11.47 -9.21
CA THR A 18 3.36 -10.80 -10.18
C THR A 18 3.75 -9.41 -9.71
N TYR A 19 5.05 -9.12 -9.70
CA TYR A 19 5.65 -7.83 -9.36
C TYR A 19 6.42 -7.22 -10.53
N LEU A 20 6.52 -5.89 -10.56
CA LEU A 20 7.32 -5.13 -11.53
C LEU A 20 8.45 -4.35 -10.83
N PRO A 21 9.66 -4.93 -10.65
CA PRO A 21 10.78 -4.25 -10.01
C PRO A 21 11.16 -2.92 -10.69
N GLU A 22 11.17 -2.89 -12.02
CA GLU A 22 11.47 -1.69 -12.84
C GLU A 22 10.44 -0.57 -12.72
N LYS A 23 9.28 -0.88 -12.12
CA LYS A 23 8.19 0.05 -11.90
C LYS A 23 7.83 0.04 -10.42
N GLY A 24 8.77 0.35 -9.53
CA GLY A 24 8.47 0.57 -8.11
C GLY A 24 8.15 -0.68 -7.29
N MET A 25 8.54 -1.87 -7.76
CA MET A 25 8.15 -3.14 -7.13
C MET A 25 6.63 -3.25 -6.93
N ASN A 26 5.84 -2.63 -7.81
CA ASN A 26 4.39 -2.67 -7.70
C ASN A 26 3.88 -4.07 -8.07
N MET A 27 2.94 -4.59 -7.29
CA MET A 27 2.24 -5.84 -7.56
C MET A 27 1.17 -5.59 -8.62
N VAL A 28 1.16 -6.36 -9.70
CA VAL A 28 0.21 -6.18 -10.80
C VAL A 28 -0.83 -7.30 -10.88
N SER A 29 -0.65 -8.37 -10.11
CA SER A 29 -1.59 -9.49 -10.03
C SER A 29 -1.31 -10.30 -8.76
N TYR A 30 -2.37 -10.77 -8.09
CA TYR A 30 -2.29 -11.82 -7.08
C TYR A 30 -3.50 -12.74 -7.23
N LYS A 31 -3.24 -14.03 -7.50
CA LYS A 31 -4.26 -15.03 -7.78
C LYS A 31 -4.22 -16.24 -6.86
N LYS A 32 -5.42 -16.79 -6.61
CA LYS A 32 -5.66 -18.15 -6.12
C LYS A 32 -6.59 -18.86 -7.11
N GLY A 33 -6.08 -19.86 -7.83
CA GLY A 33 -6.77 -20.48 -8.95
C GLY A 33 -7.17 -19.43 -10.00
N ASN A 34 -8.47 -19.24 -10.19
CA ASN A 34 -9.04 -18.27 -11.14
C ASN A 34 -9.41 -16.91 -10.50
N ILE A 35 -9.25 -16.76 -9.18
CA ILE A 35 -9.61 -15.54 -8.46
C ILE A 35 -8.44 -14.55 -8.56
N GLU A 36 -8.64 -13.40 -9.21
CA GLU A 36 -7.74 -12.25 -9.19
C GLU A 36 -8.22 -11.25 -8.14
N ILE A 37 -7.37 -10.92 -7.17
CA ILE A 37 -7.74 -10.00 -6.08
C ILE A 37 -7.26 -8.57 -6.33
N ILE A 38 -6.37 -8.31 -7.29
CA ILE A 38 -5.93 -6.95 -7.64
C ILE A 38 -6.75 -6.45 -8.83
N ASP A 39 -7.37 -5.27 -8.69
CA ASP A 39 -8.31 -4.76 -9.69
C ASP A 39 -7.59 -4.37 -11.00
N PRO A 40 -7.76 -5.14 -12.10
CA PRO A 40 -7.10 -4.85 -13.37
C PRO A 40 -7.64 -3.58 -14.05
N SER A 41 -8.83 -3.10 -13.69
CA SER A 41 -9.41 -1.86 -14.25
C SER A 41 -8.56 -0.63 -13.90
N THR A 42 -7.77 -0.72 -12.83
CA THR A 42 -6.90 0.37 -12.37
C THR A 42 -5.56 0.42 -13.11
N ALA A 43 -5.28 -0.50 -14.05
CA ALA A 43 -4.03 -0.55 -14.82
C ALA A 43 -3.76 0.75 -15.61
N ALA A 44 -4.81 1.42 -16.12
CA ALA A 44 -4.64 2.70 -16.82
C ALA A 44 -4.10 3.80 -15.88
N LEU A 45 -4.55 3.83 -14.62
CA LEU A 45 -4.02 4.75 -13.62
C LEU A 45 -2.54 4.43 -13.31
N PHE A 46 -2.19 3.14 -13.33
CA PHE A 46 -0.84 2.68 -13.03
C PHE A 46 0.13 3.12 -14.12
N GLU A 47 -0.22 2.90 -15.38
CA GLU A 47 0.57 3.37 -16.52
C GLU A 47 0.58 4.89 -16.65
N GLU A 48 -0.45 5.59 -16.15
CA GLU A 48 -0.48 7.04 -16.17
C GLU A 48 0.49 7.66 -15.15
N ARG A 49 0.41 7.18 -13.89
CA ARG A 49 0.96 7.90 -12.74
C ARG A 49 1.31 7.00 -11.55
N TYR A 50 1.44 5.69 -11.75
CA TYR A 50 1.76 4.71 -10.70
C TYR A 50 0.74 4.70 -9.54
N ALA A 51 -0.53 4.95 -9.85
CA ALA A 51 -1.66 4.76 -8.94
C ALA A 51 -2.51 3.58 -9.44
N GLY A 52 -3.11 2.77 -8.58
CA GLY A 52 -3.78 1.54 -9.02
C GLY A 52 -2.91 0.30 -8.86
N LEU A 53 -3.52 -0.87 -9.10
CA LEU A 53 -2.96 -2.20 -8.87
C LEU A 53 -2.49 -2.37 -7.42
N GLY A 54 -1.36 -3.00 -7.16
CA GLY A 54 -0.76 -3.12 -5.85
C GLY A 54 0.42 -2.17 -5.67
N ALA A 55 0.15 -0.90 -5.39
CA ALA A 55 1.20 0.10 -5.25
C ALA A 55 1.89 0.07 -3.88
N LEU A 56 3.18 0.42 -3.82
CA LEU A 56 3.88 0.63 -2.55
C LEU A 56 3.71 2.07 -2.04
N ILE A 57 3.90 2.27 -0.73
CA ILE A 57 4.01 3.59 -0.10
C ILE A 57 5.37 3.68 0.56
N GLY A 58 6.08 4.78 0.31
CA GLY A 58 7.32 5.13 0.99
C GLY A 58 8.25 5.96 0.10
N PRO A 59 9.05 6.88 0.69
CA PRO A 59 9.25 7.06 2.12
C PRO A 59 8.24 8.03 2.79
N HIS A 60 7.27 8.58 2.05
CA HIS A 60 6.24 9.46 2.61
C HIS A 60 4.84 9.07 2.13
N PHE A 61 3.80 9.54 2.82
CA PHE A 61 2.40 9.31 2.43
C PHE A 61 1.78 10.54 1.75
N HIS A 62 0.86 10.30 0.84
CA HIS A 62 0.10 11.33 0.12
C HIS A 62 1.01 12.27 -0.69
N ARG A 63 1.16 13.53 -0.31
CA ARG A 63 1.97 14.52 -1.02
C ARG A 63 2.69 15.36 0.01
N LYS A 64 3.92 15.72 -0.29
CA LYS A 64 4.69 16.65 0.53
C LYS A 64 4.09 18.04 0.52
N ASN A 65 4.42 18.79 1.57
CA ASN A 65 4.17 20.22 1.59
C ASN A 65 4.90 20.87 0.40
N PRO A 66 4.21 21.64 -0.45
CA PRO A 66 4.79 22.42 -1.55
C PRO A 66 6.12 23.11 -1.26
N LYS A 67 6.31 23.60 -0.03
CA LYS A 67 7.51 24.34 0.38
C LYS A 67 8.77 23.46 0.52
N ILE A 68 8.60 22.15 0.68
CA ILE A 68 9.70 21.19 0.88
C ILE A 68 9.89 20.24 -0.32
N VAL A 69 9.06 20.36 -1.36
CA VAL A 69 9.21 19.55 -2.58
C VAL A 69 10.53 19.93 -3.27
N PRO A 70 11.45 18.97 -3.51
CA PRO A 70 12.68 19.24 -4.23
C PRO A 70 12.43 19.77 -5.64
N LYS A 71 13.31 20.65 -6.11
CA LYS A 71 13.28 21.09 -7.51
C LYS A 71 13.96 20.04 -8.37
N ILE A 72 13.23 19.52 -9.36
CA ILE A 72 13.78 18.58 -10.34
C ILE A 72 14.30 19.41 -11.51
N HIS A 73 15.61 19.32 -11.77
CA HIS A 73 16.27 20.15 -12.79
C HIS A 73 15.80 19.83 -14.22
N ASP A 74 15.59 18.54 -14.53
CA ASP A 74 15.06 18.08 -15.81
C ASP A 74 13.89 17.12 -15.59
N GLU A 75 12.67 17.64 -15.69
CA GLU A 75 11.44 16.87 -15.50
C GLU A 75 11.10 16.00 -16.72
N SER A 76 11.73 16.24 -17.87
CA SER A 76 11.47 15.45 -19.08
C SER A 76 11.95 13.99 -18.94
N LEU A 77 12.88 13.76 -18.00
CA LEU A 77 13.33 12.43 -17.58
C LEU A 77 12.21 11.59 -16.95
N PHE A 78 11.11 12.20 -16.51
CA PHE A 78 10.05 11.53 -15.77
C PHE A 78 8.68 11.84 -16.38
N PRO A 79 8.22 11.06 -17.38
CA PRO A 79 7.03 11.40 -18.19
C PRO A 79 5.74 11.64 -17.40
N HIS A 80 5.58 11.02 -16.22
CA HIS A 80 4.40 11.21 -15.37
C HIS A 80 4.32 12.63 -14.77
N ILE A 81 5.45 13.33 -14.58
CA ILE A 81 5.48 14.66 -13.96
C ILE A 81 4.64 15.66 -14.74
N ALA A 82 4.77 15.67 -16.07
CA ALA A 82 4.01 16.56 -16.94
C ALA A 82 2.49 16.38 -16.76
N ARG A 83 2.04 15.12 -16.65
CA ARG A 83 0.61 14.77 -16.44
C ARG A 83 0.12 15.18 -15.07
N VAL A 84 0.93 14.98 -14.04
CA VAL A 84 0.61 15.33 -12.65
C VAL A 84 0.53 16.86 -12.50
N LYS A 85 1.49 17.60 -13.05
CA LYS A 85 1.50 19.08 -13.02
C LYS A 85 0.38 19.73 -13.82
N ALA A 86 -0.04 19.12 -14.93
CA ALA A 86 -1.22 19.57 -15.68
C ALA A 86 -2.51 19.59 -14.82
N LYS A 87 -2.54 18.82 -13.72
CA LYS A 87 -3.62 18.80 -12.72
C LYS A 87 -3.37 19.75 -11.53
N GLY A 88 -2.39 20.66 -11.63
CA GLY A 88 -2.05 21.63 -10.57
C GLY A 88 -1.30 21.05 -9.37
N VAL A 89 -0.74 19.84 -9.50
CA VAL A 89 -0.05 19.15 -8.42
C VAL A 89 1.44 19.49 -8.43
N GLN A 90 1.98 19.90 -7.28
CA GLN A 90 3.39 20.30 -7.17
C GLN A 90 4.34 19.13 -6.90
N ASP A 91 3.97 18.23 -5.99
CA ASP A 91 4.72 17.02 -5.70
C ASP A 91 4.38 15.92 -6.72
N PRO A 92 5.31 15.55 -7.62
CA PRO A 92 5.05 14.55 -8.64
C PRO A 92 5.03 13.11 -8.08
N PHE A 93 5.64 12.88 -6.92
CA PHE A 93 5.88 11.54 -6.36
C PHE A 93 4.95 11.28 -5.19
N SER A 94 3.65 11.34 -5.44
CA SER A 94 2.67 11.07 -4.38
C SER A 94 2.87 9.66 -3.80
N HIS A 95 2.80 9.52 -2.48
CA HIS A 95 3.13 8.31 -1.71
C HIS A 95 4.59 7.87 -1.81
N GLY A 96 5.49 8.80 -2.15
CA GLY A 96 6.94 8.58 -2.16
C GLY A 96 7.46 7.90 -3.41
N ILE A 97 8.77 8.06 -3.61
CA ILE A 97 9.49 7.56 -4.79
C ILE A 97 9.49 6.02 -4.90
N GLY A 98 9.21 5.30 -3.82
CA GLY A 98 9.27 3.83 -3.74
C GLY A 98 8.39 3.12 -4.76
N ARG A 99 7.22 3.67 -5.12
CA ARG A 99 6.34 3.10 -6.13
C ARG A 99 6.67 3.50 -7.57
N TYR A 100 7.69 4.32 -7.79
CA TYR A 100 8.05 4.83 -9.10
C TYR A 100 9.37 4.23 -9.59
N ALA A 101 10.39 4.32 -8.74
CA ALA A 101 11.76 4.02 -9.11
C ALA A 101 12.01 2.51 -9.31
N PRO A 102 12.98 2.12 -10.16
CA PRO A 102 13.42 0.74 -10.29
C PRO A 102 14.07 0.22 -9.00
N TRP A 103 13.64 -0.96 -8.54
CA TRP A 103 14.24 -1.65 -7.40
C TRP A 103 15.29 -2.67 -7.85
N LYS A 104 16.39 -2.76 -7.09
CA LYS A 104 17.33 -3.88 -7.23
C LYS A 104 16.74 -5.09 -6.53
N ALA A 105 16.42 -6.13 -7.29
CA ALA A 105 15.70 -7.30 -6.77
C ALA A 105 16.38 -8.61 -7.17
N GLU A 106 16.38 -9.54 -6.21
CA GLU A 106 16.71 -10.96 -6.40
C GLU A 106 15.44 -11.77 -6.12
N ALA A 107 15.20 -12.82 -6.90
CA ALA A 107 14.03 -13.65 -6.72
C ALA A 107 14.31 -15.14 -6.96
N SER A 108 13.55 -15.96 -6.23
CA SER A 108 13.35 -17.38 -6.51
C SER A 108 11.92 -17.58 -7.04
N GLU A 109 11.51 -18.85 -7.21
CA GLU A 109 10.12 -19.15 -7.57
C GLU A 109 9.12 -18.70 -6.50
N GLN A 110 9.51 -18.57 -5.23
CA GLN A 110 8.60 -18.30 -4.12
C GLN A 110 8.92 -17.04 -3.34
N ALA A 111 10.07 -16.40 -3.56
CA ALA A 111 10.47 -15.24 -2.78
C ALA A 111 11.12 -14.14 -3.60
N ILE A 112 10.97 -12.90 -3.14
CA ILE A 112 11.67 -11.70 -3.61
C ILE A 112 12.42 -11.09 -2.43
N LYS A 113 13.64 -10.63 -2.67
CA LYS A 113 14.34 -9.68 -1.81
C LYS A 113 14.76 -8.50 -2.66
N ALA A 114 14.39 -7.30 -2.23
CA ALA A 114 14.67 -6.09 -2.98
C ALA A 114 15.08 -4.93 -2.08
N VAL A 115 15.91 -4.05 -2.63
CA VAL A 115 16.43 -2.87 -1.96
C VAL A 115 16.31 -1.67 -2.89
N LEU A 116 15.93 -0.53 -2.30
CA LEU A 116 15.94 0.78 -2.93
C LEU A 116 16.64 1.76 -2.00
N THR A 117 17.59 2.53 -2.52
CA THR A 117 18.37 3.50 -1.72
C THR A 117 18.33 4.88 -2.36
N GLY A 118 18.48 5.92 -1.54
CA GLY A 118 18.62 7.30 -2.03
C GLY A 118 19.79 7.51 -2.99
N LYS A 119 20.79 6.62 -2.93
CA LYS A 119 21.98 6.65 -3.81
C LYS A 119 21.78 5.95 -5.15
N ASP A 120 20.69 5.20 -5.31
CA ASP A 120 20.35 4.64 -6.61
C ASP A 120 19.98 5.76 -7.57
N GLU A 121 20.21 5.54 -8.86
CA GLU A 121 19.87 6.51 -9.90
C GLU A 121 18.66 6.05 -10.69
N TRP A 122 17.76 6.99 -10.97
CA TRP A 122 16.70 6.79 -11.95
C TRP A 122 16.86 7.84 -13.05
N ASN A 123 17.11 7.36 -14.27
CA ASN A 123 17.43 8.20 -15.43
C ASN A 123 18.61 9.15 -15.18
N GLY A 124 19.62 8.69 -14.41
CA GLY A 124 20.83 9.45 -14.08
C GLY A 124 20.66 10.47 -12.94
N VAL A 125 19.51 10.49 -12.26
CA VAL A 125 19.27 11.36 -11.09
C VAL A 125 19.22 10.51 -9.82
N PRO A 126 20.04 10.82 -8.80
CA PRO A 126 19.96 10.14 -7.50
C PRO A 126 18.59 10.30 -6.84
N LEU A 127 18.03 9.20 -6.31
CA LEU A 127 16.70 9.22 -5.69
C LEU A 127 16.61 10.14 -4.48
N GLU A 128 17.71 10.33 -3.74
CA GLU A 128 17.76 11.26 -2.61
C GLU A 128 17.55 12.72 -3.04
N GLN A 129 17.88 13.07 -4.29
CA GLN A 129 17.62 14.40 -4.85
C GLN A 129 16.16 14.58 -5.25
N LEU A 130 15.54 13.52 -5.80
CA LEU A 130 14.12 13.52 -6.17
C LEU A 130 13.21 13.56 -4.94
N GLU A 131 13.59 12.78 -3.93
CA GLU A 131 12.85 12.69 -2.68
C GLU A 131 13.19 13.85 -1.73
N GLY A 132 14.43 14.35 -1.73
CA GLY A 132 14.88 15.41 -0.82
C GLY A 132 15.41 14.91 0.53
N GLN A 133 15.63 13.60 0.66
CA GLN A 133 16.24 12.96 1.83
C GLN A 133 16.94 11.67 1.40
N ASN A 134 18.00 11.26 2.10
CA ASN A 134 18.56 9.94 1.91
C ASN A 134 17.72 8.89 2.64
N PHE A 135 17.73 7.68 2.11
CA PHE A 135 17.00 6.55 2.67
C PHE A 135 17.57 5.22 2.18
N LYS A 136 17.19 4.16 2.88
CA LYS A 136 17.30 2.77 2.45
C LYS A 136 15.99 2.07 2.79
N MET A 137 15.29 1.60 1.76
CA MET A 137 14.11 0.77 1.87
C MET A 137 14.45 -0.68 1.52
N THR A 138 13.80 -1.62 2.22
CA THR A 138 13.84 -3.04 1.87
C THR A 138 12.43 -3.55 1.65
N PHE A 139 12.29 -4.46 0.69
CA PHE A 139 11.06 -5.17 0.40
C PHE A 139 11.39 -6.66 0.29
N GLU A 140 10.72 -7.48 1.08
CA GLU A 140 10.79 -8.93 1.00
C GLU A 140 9.36 -9.44 0.79
N ALA A 141 9.19 -10.37 -0.14
CA ALA A 141 7.93 -11.07 -0.35
C ALA A 141 8.19 -12.57 -0.39
N GLU A 142 7.35 -13.36 0.26
CA GLU A 142 7.38 -14.82 0.23
C GLU A 142 5.96 -15.33 -0.01
N LEU A 143 5.77 -16.09 -1.08
CA LEU A 143 4.52 -16.75 -1.39
C LEU A 143 4.55 -18.15 -0.79
N LEU A 144 3.86 -18.34 0.32
CA LEU A 144 3.70 -19.61 1.02
C LEU A 144 2.36 -20.26 0.66
N PRO A 145 2.15 -21.56 0.97
CA PRO A 145 0.87 -22.22 0.73
C PRO A 145 -0.32 -21.54 1.40
N ASP A 146 -0.11 -20.84 2.52
CA ASP A 146 -1.15 -20.16 3.27
C ASP A 146 -1.41 -18.72 2.82
N GLY A 147 -0.57 -18.13 1.98
CA GLY A 147 -0.72 -16.77 1.48
C GLY A 147 0.60 -16.07 1.15
N LEU A 148 0.50 -14.78 0.87
CA LEU A 148 1.62 -13.90 0.55
C LEU A 148 2.06 -13.15 1.81
N HIS A 149 3.31 -13.33 2.20
CA HIS A 149 3.96 -12.64 3.31
C HIS A 149 4.85 -11.55 2.75
N ILE A 150 4.66 -10.31 3.18
CA ILE A 150 5.40 -9.13 2.77
C ILE A 150 6.05 -8.51 3.99
N LYS A 151 7.32 -8.12 3.87
CA LYS A 151 8.02 -7.32 4.86
C LYS A 151 8.61 -6.09 4.18
N MET A 152 8.28 -4.93 4.74
CA MET A 152 8.84 -3.65 4.32
C MET A 152 9.55 -2.97 5.47
N SER A 153 10.67 -2.33 5.20
CA SER A 153 11.32 -1.46 6.18
C SER A 153 12.00 -0.28 5.51
N ILE A 154 12.21 0.77 6.29
CA ILE A 154 12.95 1.95 5.89
C ILE A 154 13.85 2.43 7.03
N VAL A 155 15.03 2.93 6.64
CA VAL A 155 15.88 3.80 7.44
C VAL A 155 16.12 5.06 6.62
N SER A 156 15.86 6.25 7.19
CA SER A 156 15.97 7.52 6.48
C SER A 156 16.53 8.64 7.35
N ASP A 157 17.06 9.67 6.71
CA ASP A 157 17.59 10.87 7.40
C ASP A 157 16.48 11.75 7.99
N LEU A 158 15.26 11.65 7.46
CA LEU A 158 14.08 12.40 7.91
C LEU A 158 12.94 11.44 8.26
N ASP A 159 11.90 12.00 8.87
CA ASP A 159 10.68 11.25 9.18
C ASP A 159 10.11 10.58 7.93
N SER A 160 9.78 9.30 8.07
CA SER A 160 9.42 8.44 6.96
C SER A 160 8.46 7.34 7.38
N LEU A 161 7.87 6.67 6.40
CA LEU A 161 7.02 5.51 6.61
C LEU A 161 7.08 4.55 5.42
N VAL A 162 6.58 3.34 5.65
CA VAL A 162 6.28 2.34 4.62
C VAL A 162 4.82 1.91 4.72
N GLY A 163 4.25 1.47 3.61
CA GLY A 163 2.91 0.89 3.59
C GLY A 163 2.55 0.29 2.24
N LEU A 164 1.36 -0.28 2.18
CA LEU A 164 0.79 -0.87 0.97
C LEU A 164 -0.41 -0.03 0.51
N HIS A 165 -0.53 0.23 -0.78
CA HIS A 165 -1.67 0.90 -1.41
C HIS A 165 -2.28 -0.01 -2.46
N TYR A 166 -2.89 -1.11 -2.01
CA TYR A 166 -3.36 -2.17 -2.89
C TYR A 166 -4.84 -2.00 -3.20
N TYR A 167 -5.17 -1.99 -4.49
CA TYR A 167 -6.50 -1.82 -5.04
C TYR A 167 -7.13 -3.19 -5.22
N TYR A 168 -7.84 -3.65 -4.19
CA TYR A 168 -8.48 -4.96 -4.20
C TYR A 168 -9.77 -4.94 -5.02
N HIS A 169 -9.92 -5.93 -5.89
CA HIS A 169 -11.03 -6.05 -6.81
C HIS A 169 -12.36 -6.33 -6.08
N LEU A 170 -13.43 -5.66 -6.50
CA LEU A 170 -14.80 -5.89 -6.09
C LEU A 170 -15.57 -6.43 -7.31
N PRO A 171 -15.59 -7.76 -7.55
CA PRO A 171 -16.13 -8.34 -8.79
C PRO A 171 -17.60 -8.00 -9.06
N GLN A 172 -18.34 -7.67 -8.00
CA GLN A 172 -19.76 -7.29 -8.05
C GLN A 172 -19.99 -5.82 -7.68
N GLY A 173 -18.93 -5.01 -7.60
CA GLY A 173 -18.99 -3.61 -7.13
C GLY A 173 -19.47 -3.46 -5.68
N LYS A 174 -19.37 -4.54 -4.89
CA LYS A 174 -19.83 -4.61 -3.50
C LYS A 174 -18.82 -5.37 -2.67
N GLY A 175 -18.77 -5.06 -1.38
CA GLY A 175 -18.04 -5.84 -0.39
C GLY A 175 -18.30 -5.33 1.01
N VAL A 176 -17.75 -6.05 1.99
CA VAL A 176 -17.81 -5.70 3.40
C VAL A 176 -16.39 -5.81 3.97
N VAL A 177 -15.95 -4.78 4.68
CA VAL A 177 -14.70 -4.78 5.43
C VAL A 177 -15.02 -5.00 6.90
N GLN A 178 -14.42 -6.01 7.50
CA GLN A 178 -14.53 -6.31 8.92
C GLN A 178 -13.15 -6.19 9.60
N ALA A 179 -13.08 -5.49 10.73
CA ALA A 179 -11.84 -5.36 11.50
C ALA A 179 -12.13 -5.04 12.98
N GLU A 180 -11.20 -5.42 13.86
CA GLU A 180 -11.18 -4.94 15.25
C GLU A 180 -10.40 -3.62 15.32
N VAL A 181 -11.06 -2.54 15.75
CA VAL A 181 -10.52 -1.17 15.69
C VAL A 181 -10.82 -0.37 16.95
N ARG A 182 -9.99 0.64 17.22
CA ARG A 182 -10.31 1.65 18.24
C ARG A 182 -11.60 2.38 17.89
N ASP A 183 -12.24 2.97 18.89
CA ASP A 183 -13.47 3.78 18.75
C ASP A 183 -13.25 5.16 18.12
N THR A 184 -12.00 5.50 17.79
CA THR A 184 -11.59 6.71 17.09
C THR A 184 -11.01 6.40 15.72
N ILE A 185 -11.34 7.24 14.74
CA ILE A 185 -10.80 7.24 13.38
C ILE A 185 -10.16 8.59 13.08
N ARG A 186 -9.33 8.65 12.03
CA ARG A 186 -8.97 9.90 11.38
C ARG A 186 -9.64 9.99 10.02
N ASP A 187 -10.33 11.10 9.79
CA ASP A 187 -11.05 11.41 8.56
C ASP A 187 -10.63 12.81 8.09
N HIS A 188 -10.11 12.91 6.87
CA HIS A 188 -9.58 14.16 6.30
C HIS A 188 -8.72 15.00 7.28
N ASN A 189 -7.80 14.34 8.02
CA ASN A 189 -6.90 14.90 9.05
C ASN A 189 -7.53 15.21 10.42
N SER A 190 -8.81 14.96 10.60
CA SER A 190 -9.50 15.21 11.86
C SER A 190 -9.72 13.90 12.62
N ALA A 191 -9.25 13.83 13.86
CA ALA A 191 -9.60 12.72 14.74
C ALA A 191 -11.06 12.87 15.18
N ARG A 192 -11.85 11.80 15.05
CA ARG A 192 -13.25 11.75 15.50
C ARG A 192 -13.63 10.34 15.95
N SER A 193 -14.68 10.24 16.76
CA SER A 193 -15.26 8.94 17.10
C SER A 193 -15.87 8.28 15.86
N ILE A 194 -15.90 6.94 15.84
CA ILE A 194 -16.64 6.18 14.85
C ILE A 194 -18.12 6.65 14.86
N PRO A 195 -18.70 6.96 13.70
CA PRO A 195 -20.09 7.38 13.62
C PRO A 195 -21.06 6.34 14.22
N LYS A 196 -22.07 6.81 14.95
CA LYS A 196 -23.02 5.93 15.66
C LYS A 196 -23.92 5.11 14.73
N ASP A 197 -24.05 5.55 13.49
CA ASP A 197 -24.79 4.89 12.42
C ASP A 197 -23.96 3.82 11.70
N TRP A 198 -22.66 3.72 11.98
CA TRP A 198 -21.83 2.61 11.49
C TRP A 198 -22.06 1.37 12.34
N ASN A 199 -21.91 0.20 11.72
CA ASN A 199 -22.00 -1.08 12.42
C ASN A 199 -20.69 -1.35 13.18
N PHE A 200 -20.56 -0.69 14.33
CA PHE A 200 -19.46 -0.81 15.28
C PHE A 200 -20.03 -1.14 16.66
N ASN A 201 -19.54 -2.20 17.31
CA ASN A 201 -20.10 -2.69 18.57
C ASN A 201 -19.15 -2.49 19.76
N ASP A 202 -19.65 -2.79 20.97
CA ASP A 202 -18.89 -2.66 22.23
C ASP A 202 -17.69 -3.62 22.33
N GLN A 203 -17.60 -4.60 21.42
CA GLN A 203 -16.45 -5.50 21.27
C GLN A 203 -15.40 -4.94 20.30
N HIS A 204 -15.51 -3.66 19.91
CA HIS A 204 -14.59 -2.99 19.00
C HIS A 204 -14.56 -3.59 17.58
N VAL A 205 -15.60 -4.31 17.18
CA VAL A 205 -15.70 -4.88 15.83
C VAL A 205 -16.44 -3.90 14.93
N LEU A 206 -15.76 -3.44 13.88
CA LEU A 206 -16.35 -2.69 12.78
C LEU A 206 -16.74 -3.65 11.64
N ILE A 207 -17.95 -3.50 11.12
CA ILE A 207 -18.43 -4.14 9.89
C ILE A 207 -18.87 -3.04 8.94
N TYR A 208 -18.01 -2.72 7.98
CA TYR A 208 -18.17 -1.58 7.07
C TYR A 208 -18.62 -2.03 5.67
N PRO A 209 -19.90 -1.82 5.29
CA PRO A 209 -20.33 -2.09 3.92
C PRO A 209 -19.72 -1.06 2.95
N LEU A 210 -19.16 -1.55 1.84
CA LEU A 210 -18.61 -0.71 0.77
C LEU A 210 -19.73 -0.25 -0.17
N ASN A 211 -20.64 0.57 0.35
CA ASN A 211 -21.80 1.12 -0.37
C ASN A 211 -21.78 2.65 -0.47
N GLN A 212 -20.73 3.29 0.06
CA GLN A 212 -20.54 4.74 0.06
C GLN A 212 -19.05 5.07 -0.06
N GLU A 213 -18.76 6.30 -0.45
CA GLU A 213 -17.38 6.77 -0.48
C GLU A 213 -16.74 6.73 0.92
N THR A 214 -15.48 6.31 0.98
CA THR A 214 -14.71 6.23 2.23
C THR A 214 -13.27 6.67 2.00
N ASP A 215 -12.74 7.45 2.93
CA ASP A 215 -11.31 7.77 3.05
C ASP A 215 -11.00 7.97 4.54
N CYS A 216 -10.81 6.86 5.26
CA CYS A 216 -10.69 6.88 6.72
C CYS A 216 -9.50 6.04 7.19
N THR A 217 -8.76 6.57 8.16
CA THR A 217 -7.71 5.85 8.87
C THR A 217 -8.24 5.24 10.15
N PHE A 218 -7.95 3.96 10.35
CA PHE A 218 -8.32 3.18 11.51
C PHE A 218 -7.08 2.71 12.28
N TYR A 219 -7.27 2.42 13.56
CA TYR A 219 -6.21 1.97 14.46
C TYR A 219 -6.57 0.61 15.04
N PRO A 220 -5.61 -0.31 15.19
CA PRO A 220 -5.90 -1.65 15.64
C PRO A 220 -6.29 -1.68 17.13
N PHE A 221 -7.11 -2.67 17.47
CA PHE A 221 -7.54 -3.05 18.80
C PHE A 221 -7.69 -4.58 18.86
N PRO A 222 -7.47 -5.25 20.01
CA PRO A 222 -6.92 -4.72 21.26
C PRO A 222 -5.39 -4.58 21.24
N ASP A 223 -4.72 -5.25 20.30
CA ASP A 223 -3.26 -5.18 20.14
C ASP A 223 -2.87 -3.94 19.33
N PRO A 224 -2.20 -2.94 19.92
CA PRO A 224 -1.82 -1.72 19.19
C PRO A 224 -0.71 -1.96 18.15
N LEU A 225 -0.08 -3.13 18.11
CA LEU A 225 1.00 -3.47 17.18
C LEU A 225 0.51 -4.25 15.97
N LYS A 226 -0.74 -4.75 15.99
CA LYS A 226 -1.22 -5.73 15.01
C LYS A 226 -2.69 -5.52 14.68
N GLY A 227 -3.01 -5.50 13.38
CA GLY A 227 -4.40 -5.48 12.90
C GLY A 227 -4.75 -6.71 12.08
N ILE A 228 -6.02 -7.08 12.13
CA ILE A 228 -6.62 -8.11 11.28
C ILE A 228 -7.82 -7.48 10.57
N ILE A 229 -7.78 -7.49 9.24
CA ILE A 229 -8.84 -6.96 8.38
C ILE A 229 -9.30 -8.07 7.46
N THR A 230 -10.61 -8.24 7.31
CA THR A 230 -11.21 -9.15 6.34
C THR A 230 -12.02 -8.35 5.34
N LEU A 231 -11.73 -8.53 4.05
CA LEU A 231 -12.58 -8.09 2.95
C LEU A 231 -13.39 -9.29 2.46
N ASP A 232 -14.71 -9.19 2.50
CA ASP A 232 -15.63 -10.14 1.87
C ASP A 232 -16.28 -9.48 0.65
N THR A 233 -16.10 -10.08 -0.53
CA THR A 233 -16.66 -9.59 -1.80
C THR A 233 -17.89 -10.38 -2.25
N GLY A 234 -18.29 -11.42 -1.50
CA GLY A 234 -19.25 -12.44 -1.91
C GLY A 234 -18.73 -13.44 -2.94
N VAL A 235 -17.57 -13.17 -3.56
CA VAL A 235 -16.88 -14.07 -4.51
C VAL A 235 -15.62 -14.68 -3.90
N TYR A 236 -14.90 -13.90 -3.10
CA TYR A 236 -13.75 -14.33 -2.33
C TYR A 236 -13.68 -13.56 -1.00
N GLN A 237 -12.97 -14.13 -0.04
CA GLN A 237 -12.57 -13.43 1.17
C GLN A 237 -11.04 -13.23 1.18
N LEU A 238 -10.60 -12.03 1.55
CA LEU A 238 -9.20 -11.71 1.74
C LEU A 238 -8.99 -11.33 3.20
N LYS A 239 -8.13 -12.08 3.89
CA LYS A 239 -7.63 -11.72 5.21
C LYS A 239 -6.29 -11.01 5.07
N THR A 240 -6.21 -9.80 5.63
CA THR A 240 -5.00 -9.01 5.78
C THR A 240 -4.63 -8.98 7.25
N VAL A 241 -3.50 -9.57 7.60
CA VAL A 241 -2.90 -9.43 8.94
C VAL A 241 -1.68 -8.56 8.80
N TYR A 242 -1.57 -7.49 9.58
CA TYR A 242 -0.36 -6.67 9.57
C TYR A 242 0.18 -6.49 10.98
N GLU A 243 1.49 -6.34 11.10
CA GLU A 243 2.21 -6.15 12.36
C GLU A 243 3.34 -5.15 12.18
N SER A 244 3.56 -4.30 13.19
CA SER A 244 4.68 -3.36 13.25
C SER A 244 5.37 -3.47 14.62
N PRO A 245 6.70 -3.29 14.69
CA PRO A 245 7.40 -3.23 15.98
C PRO A 245 7.06 -1.97 16.80
N SER A 246 6.27 -1.04 16.24
CA SER A 246 5.86 0.21 16.87
C SER A 246 4.34 0.36 16.87
N GLN A 247 3.81 1.02 17.91
CA GLN A 247 2.40 1.44 17.95
C GLN A 247 2.10 2.58 16.97
N GLU A 248 3.13 3.14 16.35
CA GLU A 248 3.05 4.02 15.20
C GLU A 248 2.63 3.25 13.95
N ASN A 249 1.41 2.72 13.95
CA ASN A 249 0.83 2.06 12.79
C ASN A 249 -0.67 2.36 12.70
N CYS A 250 -1.19 2.20 11.49
CA CYS A 250 -2.61 2.30 11.21
C CYS A 250 -2.93 1.52 9.93
N TRP A 251 -4.19 1.57 9.52
CA TRP A 251 -4.56 1.22 8.15
C TRP A 251 -5.56 2.22 7.60
N GLN A 252 -5.47 2.54 6.31
CA GLN A 252 -6.45 3.39 5.63
C GLN A 252 -7.40 2.54 4.79
N LEU A 253 -8.69 2.88 4.85
CA LEU A 253 -9.72 2.38 3.95
C LEU A 253 -10.06 3.48 2.96
N TYR A 254 -9.82 3.21 1.68
CA TYR A 254 -10.23 4.10 0.60
C TYR A 254 -11.13 3.38 -0.40
N HIS A 255 -12.31 3.90 -0.64
CA HIS A 255 -13.26 3.37 -1.62
C HIS A 255 -14.01 4.54 -2.25
N PRO A 256 -13.75 4.89 -3.51
CA PRO A 256 -14.59 5.84 -4.23
C PRO A 256 -15.99 5.27 -4.43
N HIS A 257 -17.01 6.13 -4.45
CA HIS A 257 -18.39 5.73 -4.74
C HIS A 257 -18.47 4.92 -6.04
N GLU A 258 -19.09 3.73 -5.98
CA GLU A 258 -19.29 2.80 -7.10
C GLU A 258 -18.00 2.29 -7.78
N ALA A 259 -16.84 2.43 -7.14
CA ALA A 259 -15.60 1.88 -7.68
C ALA A 259 -15.63 0.34 -7.72
N SER A 260 -14.98 -0.22 -8.73
CA SER A 260 -14.72 -1.67 -8.83
C SER A 260 -13.62 -2.16 -7.88
N PHE A 261 -13.11 -1.29 -7.01
CA PHE A 261 -12.05 -1.62 -6.06
C PHE A 261 -12.26 -1.00 -4.69
N VAL A 262 -11.53 -1.54 -3.71
CA VAL A 262 -11.30 -0.94 -2.40
C VAL A 262 -9.81 -1.00 -2.08
N CYS A 263 -9.28 0.06 -1.47
CA CYS A 263 -7.94 0.05 -0.91
C CYS A 263 -8.00 -0.24 0.58
N ILE A 264 -7.23 -1.24 1.02
CA ILE A 264 -6.93 -1.51 2.43
C ILE A 264 -5.43 -1.32 2.57
N GLU A 265 -5.04 -0.32 3.35
CA GLU A 265 -3.68 0.23 3.30
C GLU A 265 -3.00 0.17 4.68
N PRO A 266 -2.41 -0.97 5.06
CA PRO A 266 -1.55 -1.04 6.25
C PRO A 266 -0.35 -0.09 6.13
N LEU A 267 -0.09 0.69 7.18
CA LEU A 267 0.88 1.79 7.21
C LEU A 267 1.70 1.76 8.51
N SER A 268 2.99 2.06 8.42
CA SER A 268 3.92 2.13 9.56
C SER A 268 3.95 3.49 10.28
N ALA A 269 2.83 4.22 10.30
CA ALA A 269 2.71 5.49 11.03
C ALA A 269 1.29 5.69 11.55
N GLN A 270 1.12 6.22 12.77
CA GLN A 270 -0.22 6.51 13.30
C GLN A 270 -0.85 7.77 12.66
N ASP A 271 -0.02 8.74 12.27
CA ASP A 271 -0.38 9.85 11.38
C ASP A 271 0.44 9.79 10.10
N PRO A 272 -0.05 9.09 9.06
CA PRO A 272 0.70 8.92 7.83
C PRO A 272 1.10 10.25 7.16
N ARG A 273 0.32 11.33 7.33
CA ARG A 273 0.67 12.63 6.77
C ARG A 273 1.72 13.40 7.58
N HIS A 274 1.95 12.99 8.82
CA HIS A 274 2.96 13.55 9.71
C HIS A 274 3.68 12.41 10.44
N PRO A 275 4.43 11.55 9.72
CA PRO A 275 5.25 10.54 10.38
C PRO A 275 6.29 11.24 11.25
N HIS A 276 6.79 10.54 12.26
CA HIS A 276 7.84 11.07 13.16
C HIS A 276 8.93 10.03 13.47
N LEU A 277 8.97 8.94 12.68
CA LEU A 277 9.99 7.90 12.80
C LEU A 277 10.92 7.97 11.59
N THR A 278 12.22 7.92 11.86
CA THR A 278 13.27 7.77 10.83
C THR A 278 13.56 6.30 10.51
N VAL A 279 13.07 5.38 11.35
CA VAL A 279 13.15 3.93 11.14
C VAL A 279 11.77 3.35 11.36
N SER A 280 11.24 2.67 10.34
CA SER A 280 9.94 2.01 10.44
C SER A 280 9.92 0.70 9.68
N SER A 281 9.03 -0.20 10.08
CA SER A 281 8.80 -1.45 9.38
C SER A 281 7.36 -1.94 9.54
N LEU A 282 6.99 -2.81 8.61
CA LEU A 282 5.66 -3.37 8.50
C LEU A 282 5.77 -4.79 7.94
N ASN A 283 5.18 -5.76 8.63
CA ASN A 283 4.96 -7.11 8.14
C ASN A 283 3.49 -7.22 7.76
N VAL A 284 3.18 -7.82 6.60
CA VAL A 284 1.81 -8.03 6.12
C VAL A 284 1.67 -9.44 5.60
N HIS A 285 0.64 -10.16 6.03
CA HIS A 285 0.22 -11.45 5.50
C HIS A 285 -1.13 -11.29 4.82
N LEU A 286 -1.17 -11.61 3.54
CA LEU A 286 -2.37 -11.60 2.70
C LEU A 286 -2.77 -13.05 2.40
N GLN A 287 -4.00 -13.42 2.79
CA GLN A 287 -4.53 -14.76 2.60
C GLN A 287 -5.87 -14.72 1.87
N ILE A 288 -5.95 -15.39 0.71
CA ILE A 288 -7.19 -15.59 -0.04
C ILE A 288 -7.87 -16.85 0.49
N LEU A 289 -9.04 -16.70 1.11
CA LEU A 289 -9.84 -17.76 1.72
C LEU A 289 -10.78 -18.39 0.69
#